data_AF-A0A6L9ZFW3-F1
#
_entry.id   AF-A0A6L9ZFW3-F1
#
_cell.length_a   1.000
_cell.length_b   1.000
_cell.length_c   1.000
_cell.angle_alpha   90.00
_cell.angle_beta   90.00
_cell.angle_gamma   90.00
#
_symmetry.space_group_name_H-M   'P 1'
#
loop_
_entity.id
_entity.type
_entity.pdbx_description
1 polymer ?
#
loop_
_entity_poly.entity_id
_entity_poly.type
_entity_poly.pdbx_seq_one_letter_code
_entity_poly.pdbx_strand_id
1 'polypeptide(L)'
;MTKKPWHEFPTPLALLKLNKFRENMREENLHDTSQLPTKGEPPEPTPSPDGRHLKIRTADGSFNDPNDPKMGMAGTRFGRNVPLKHAYPDEKNLLNPNPRTISLKLLTRDEFVPASILNLTAAAWIQFQTHDWFSHGYDESQDKIEIPLEQDDPWPEEHRPLEIETTPKDPTRSEDDTNNPPTFINRETHWWDASQIYGSYQETIDKVRSHVDGKMIIGDDGLLPVNPENGIDIVGFDDNWWIGLSMLHILFVKEHNTICDHLKKQYPDWTDDDLFDHARLINAALLAKIHTVEWTPGILGHPALQVAMRANWWGMLGQEFKNRFGRIGDNEVVSGIVGSSTDHHTAPYYLTEEFVSVYRMHPLIPDEFQFYSVKDGKQLLTKDFFEVSGKRSRAILEQVDIADLFYSFGITHPGAVTLYNYPKKLQQLVRDNGEVFDLAAVDILRDRERGVPRYNQFRELIGRDRVKSFEEITEKPEWAKELREVYNNDIDSVDLMIGMFAENPPKGFGFSDTAFRIFILMASRRLKSDRFFTKDYTAEIYTQFGLDWIDKNTFISVLLRHYPSLAASLKGVENGFAPWKRIVK
;
A
#
# COMPACT_ATOMS: atom_id res chain seq x y z
N MET A 1 -0.51 -30.76 23.04
CA MET A 1 -0.71 -31.09 21.61
C MET A 1 -0.48 -29.80 20.83
N THR A 2 0.59 -29.72 20.04
CA THR A 2 0.86 -28.56 19.19
C THR A 2 -0.27 -28.44 18.17
N LYS A 3 -0.99 -27.31 18.20
CA LYS A 3 -2.11 -27.03 17.31
C LYS A 3 -1.53 -26.79 15.91
N LYS A 4 -1.75 -27.74 15.00
CA LYS A 4 -1.27 -27.64 13.61
C LYS A 4 -1.66 -26.27 13.00
N PRO A 5 -0.74 -25.52 12.38
CA PRO A 5 -1.03 -24.20 11.84
C PRO A 5 -1.94 -24.28 10.60
N TRP A 6 -2.68 -23.21 10.33
CA TRP A 6 -3.78 -23.21 9.34
C TRP A 6 -3.29 -23.50 7.90
N HIS A 7 -2.09 -23.04 7.56
CA HIS A 7 -1.48 -23.17 6.23
C HIS A 7 -0.94 -24.58 5.93
N GLU A 8 -0.94 -25.48 6.91
CA GLU A 8 -0.59 -26.90 6.70
C GLU A 8 -1.81 -27.81 6.48
N PHE A 9 -3.02 -27.25 6.52
CA PHE A 9 -4.24 -27.99 6.19
C PHE A 9 -4.47 -28.04 4.68
N PRO A 10 -5.16 -29.08 4.17
CA PRO A 10 -5.66 -29.09 2.80
C PRO A 10 -6.50 -27.85 2.48
N THR A 11 -6.43 -27.38 1.24
CA THR A 11 -7.04 -26.12 0.77
C THR A 11 -8.46 -25.87 1.28
N PRO A 12 -9.42 -26.82 1.22
CA PRO A 12 -10.78 -26.57 1.70
C PRO A 12 -10.86 -26.22 3.20
N LEU A 13 -10.07 -26.92 4.03
CA LEU A 13 -10.02 -26.64 5.46
C LEU A 13 -9.28 -25.34 5.77
N ALA A 14 -8.21 -25.04 5.02
CA ALA A 14 -7.52 -23.77 5.12
C ALA A 14 -8.45 -22.59 4.77
N LEU A 15 -9.26 -22.71 3.72
CA LEU A 15 -10.26 -21.69 3.34
C LEU A 15 -11.30 -21.45 4.44
N LEU A 16 -11.80 -22.52 5.09
CA LEU A 16 -12.71 -22.38 6.24
C LEU A 16 -12.04 -21.66 7.42
N LYS A 17 -10.75 -21.91 7.67
CA LYS A 17 -9.99 -21.20 8.71
C LYS A 17 -9.81 -19.73 8.35
N LEU A 18 -9.44 -19.42 7.11
CA LEU A 18 -9.31 -18.05 6.62
C LEU A 18 -10.62 -17.27 6.78
N ASN A 19 -11.75 -17.85 6.37
CA ASN A 19 -13.04 -17.22 6.57
C ASN A 19 -13.32 -16.97 8.06
N LYS A 20 -13.07 -17.96 8.93
CA LYS A 20 -13.24 -17.78 10.38
C LYS A 20 -12.36 -16.66 10.94
N PHE A 21 -11.11 -16.57 10.51
CA PHE A 21 -10.22 -15.48 10.94
C PHE A 21 -10.79 -14.13 10.56
N ARG A 22 -11.25 -13.98 9.32
CA ARG A 22 -11.84 -12.74 8.83
C ARG A 22 -13.10 -12.36 9.61
N GLU A 23 -14.03 -13.28 9.82
CA GLU A 23 -15.27 -12.97 10.56
C GLU A 23 -14.99 -12.60 12.02
N ASN A 24 -14.13 -13.36 12.71
CA ASN A 24 -13.70 -13.01 14.07
C ASN A 24 -13.09 -11.60 14.12
N MET A 25 -12.20 -11.27 13.18
CA MET A 25 -11.55 -9.96 13.15
C MET A 25 -12.50 -8.82 12.75
N ARG A 26 -13.54 -9.09 11.94
CA ARG A 26 -14.61 -8.11 11.66
C ARG A 26 -15.41 -7.78 12.91
N GLU A 27 -15.64 -8.77 13.77
CA GLU A 27 -16.36 -8.59 15.03
C GLU A 27 -15.51 -7.90 16.10
N GLU A 28 -14.22 -8.25 16.19
CA GLU A 28 -13.38 -7.91 17.35
C GLU A 28 -12.29 -6.86 17.10
N ASN A 29 -11.92 -6.57 15.84
CA ASN A 29 -10.72 -5.80 15.49
C ASN A 29 -11.00 -4.58 14.58
N LEU A 30 -12.14 -3.94 14.75
CA LEU A 30 -12.45 -2.66 14.09
C LEU A 30 -12.92 -1.67 15.16
N HIS A 31 -12.12 -0.63 15.40
CA HIS A 31 -12.39 0.33 16.45
C HIS A 31 -12.40 1.75 15.89
N ASP A 32 -13.49 2.44 16.17
CA ASP A 32 -13.78 3.78 15.67
C ASP A 32 -13.09 4.86 16.52
N THR A 33 -12.29 5.70 15.89
CA THR A 33 -11.64 6.87 16.49
C THR A 33 -12.38 8.17 16.19
N SER A 34 -13.34 8.17 15.26
CA SER A 34 -14.14 9.34 14.89
C SER A 34 -15.12 9.75 16.01
N GLN A 35 -15.55 8.80 16.83
CA GLN A 35 -16.35 9.05 18.04
C GLN A 35 -15.59 9.79 19.17
N LEU A 36 -14.26 9.89 19.09
CA LEU A 36 -13.48 10.55 20.13
C LEU A 36 -13.71 12.07 20.10
N PRO A 37 -13.68 12.76 21.26
CA PRO A 37 -13.96 14.19 21.34
C PRO A 37 -13.16 15.02 20.32
N THR A 38 -13.85 15.94 19.67
CA THR A 38 -13.30 16.84 18.65
C THR A 38 -13.56 18.29 19.07
N LYS A 39 -12.54 19.14 18.97
CA LYS A 39 -12.64 20.59 19.16
C LYS A 39 -13.06 21.25 17.85
N GLY A 40 -14.06 22.11 17.94
CA GLY A 40 -14.63 22.81 16.78
C GLY A 40 -15.54 21.91 15.95
N GLU A 41 -16.08 22.48 14.87
CA GLU A 41 -16.85 21.74 13.87
C GLU A 41 -15.91 21.41 12.71
N PRO A 42 -15.63 20.13 12.42
CA PRO A 42 -14.87 19.77 11.23
C PRO A 42 -15.64 20.25 9.99
N PRO A 43 -14.95 20.66 8.90
CA PRO A 43 -15.62 21.11 7.69
C PRO A 43 -16.56 20.02 7.17
N GLU A 44 -17.83 20.37 7.00
CA GLU A 44 -18.82 19.46 6.42
C GLU A 44 -18.71 19.47 4.90
N PRO A 45 -18.60 18.30 4.25
CA PRO A 45 -18.54 18.24 2.80
C PRO A 45 -19.87 18.72 2.22
N THR A 46 -19.80 19.50 1.14
CA THR A 46 -20.99 20.07 0.49
C THR A 46 -21.39 19.20 -0.70
N PRO A 47 -22.65 18.75 -0.80
CA PRO A 47 -23.10 17.95 -1.93
C PRO A 47 -23.03 18.78 -3.22
N SER A 48 -22.66 18.14 -4.33
CA SER A 48 -22.71 18.81 -5.63
C SER A 48 -24.17 19.23 -5.96
N PRO A 49 -24.41 20.44 -6.50
CA PRO A 49 -25.77 20.96 -6.73
C PRO A 49 -26.63 20.10 -7.66
N ASP A 50 -25.98 19.37 -8.55
CA ASP A 50 -26.57 18.50 -9.58
C ASP A 50 -26.69 17.02 -9.15
N GLY A 51 -26.25 16.67 -7.95
CA GLY A 51 -26.20 15.29 -7.49
C GLY A 51 -25.08 14.43 -8.07
N ARG A 52 -24.12 14.99 -8.84
CA ARG A 52 -22.91 14.32 -9.34
C ARG A 52 -22.16 13.52 -8.26
N HIS A 53 -22.02 14.04 -7.05
CA HIS A 53 -21.41 13.33 -5.90
C HIS A 53 -22.04 11.96 -5.58
N LEU A 54 -23.27 11.70 -6.04
CA LEU A 54 -23.93 10.41 -5.87
C LEU A 54 -23.52 9.37 -6.92
N LYS A 55 -22.74 9.74 -7.94
CA LYS A 55 -22.39 8.85 -9.06
C LYS A 55 -20.88 8.75 -9.30
N ILE A 56 -20.09 9.58 -8.62
CA ILE A 56 -18.65 9.70 -8.89
C ILE A 56 -17.85 9.52 -7.61
N ARG A 57 -16.57 9.18 -7.76
CA ARG A 57 -15.58 9.36 -6.70
C ARG A 57 -15.26 10.84 -6.59
N THR A 58 -15.67 11.46 -5.48
CA THR A 58 -15.38 12.87 -5.17
C THR A 58 -13.88 13.10 -5.00
N ALA A 59 -13.45 14.37 -5.01
CA ALA A 59 -12.03 14.71 -4.95
C ALA A 59 -11.37 14.30 -3.63
N ASP A 60 -12.05 14.55 -2.52
CA ASP A 60 -11.60 14.29 -1.15
C ASP A 60 -12.12 12.96 -0.58
N GLY A 61 -12.85 12.17 -1.36
CA GLY A 61 -13.43 10.91 -0.90
C GLY A 61 -14.71 11.07 -0.06
N SER A 62 -15.24 12.29 0.09
CA SER A 62 -16.54 12.53 0.73
C SER A 62 -17.71 11.89 -0.03
N PHE A 63 -18.84 11.68 0.64
CA PHE A 63 -20.07 11.12 0.05
C PHE A 63 -19.94 9.69 -0.52
N ASN A 64 -18.87 8.95 -0.20
CA ASN A 64 -18.82 7.52 -0.50
C ASN A 64 -19.90 6.76 0.29
N ASP A 65 -20.18 7.10 1.54
CA ASP A 65 -21.46 6.74 2.15
C ASP A 65 -22.38 7.96 2.17
N PRO A 66 -23.52 7.94 1.47
CA PRO A 66 -24.50 9.02 1.51
C PRO A 66 -25.07 9.30 2.92
N ASN A 67 -25.02 8.33 3.84
CA ASN A 67 -25.50 8.49 5.21
C ASN A 67 -24.42 9.03 6.17
N ASP A 68 -23.15 8.90 5.82
CA ASP A 68 -22.02 9.49 6.53
C ASP A 68 -21.04 10.12 5.53
N PRO A 69 -21.34 11.35 5.06
CA PRO A 69 -20.55 12.01 4.02
C PRO A 69 -19.07 12.20 4.32
N LYS A 70 -18.65 12.16 5.59
CA LYS A 70 -17.26 12.38 6.01
C LYS A 70 -16.45 11.08 6.09
N MET A 71 -17.11 9.92 6.13
CA MET A 71 -16.42 8.65 6.29
C MET A 71 -15.39 8.44 5.17
N GLY A 72 -14.15 8.11 5.57
CA GLY A 72 -13.05 7.87 4.66
C GLY A 72 -12.55 9.08 3.86
N MET A 73 -13.08 10.29 4.11
CA MET A 73 -12.64 11.52 3.48
C MET A 73 -11.19 11.86 3.87
N ALA A 74 -10.42 12.47 2.97
CA ALA A 74 -9.12 13.03 3.28
C ALA A 74 -9.22 14.04 4.44
N GLY A 75 -8.23 14.05 5.32
CA GLY A 75 -8.24 14.87 6.53
C GLY A 75 -9.04 14.27 7.70
N THR A 76 -9.48 13.00 7.61
CA THR A 76 -10.13 12.29 8.72
C THR A 76 -9.17 11.35 9.45
N ARG A 77 -9.51 10.99 10.69
CA ARG A 77 -8.67 10.17 11.57
C ARG A 77 -8.45 8.76 11.02
N PHE A 78 -7.28 8.19 11.30
CA PHE A 78 -7.07 6.74 11.20
C PHE A 78 -7.92 6.00 12.25
N GLY A 79 -8.51 4.87 11.86
CA GLY A 79 -9.11 3.91 12.79
C GLY A 79 -8.06 3.06 13.51
N ARG A 80 -8.52 2.07 14.29
CA ARG A 80 -7.63 1.07 14.92
C ARG A 80 -8.13 -0.35 14.71
N ASN A 81 -7.21 -1.30 14.57
CA ASN A 81 -7.48 -2.74 14.62
C ASN A 81 -7.29 -3.35 16.03
N VAL A 82 -6.74 -2.55 16.95
CA VAL A 82 -6.61 -2.92 18.36
C VAL A 82 -7.57 -2.08 19.22
N PRO A 83 -8.08 -2.61 20.33
CA PRO A 83 -8.95 -1.86 21.23
C PRO A 83 -8.28 -0.57 21.70
N LEU A 84 -9.01 0.55 21.71
CA LEU A 84 -8.45 1.88 22.01
C LEU A 84 -7.70 1.96 23.35
N LYS A 85 -8.10 1.16 24.35
CA LYS A 85 -7.41 1.05 25.65
C LYS A 85 -5.96 0.51 25.54
N HIS A 86 -5.58 -0.06 24.41
CA HIS A 86 -4.25 -0.57 24.11
C HIS A 86 -3.51 0.30 23.08
N ALA A 87 -4.10 1.39 22.62
CA ALA A 87 -3.54 2.26 21.58
C ALA A 87 -2.75 3.46 22.12
N TYR A 88 -2.11 3.30 23.29
CA TYR A 88 -1.33 4.37 23.94
C TYR A 88 0.16 4.17 23.68
N PRO A 89 0.93 5.24 23.41
CA PRO A 89 2.37 5.16 23.37
C PRO A 89 2.94 4.85 24.76
N ASP A 90 3.96 3.99 24.81
CA ASP A 90 4.78 3.82 26.01
C ASP A 90 5.87 4.90 26.02
N GLU A 91 5.50 6.10 26.46
CA GLU A 91 6.39 7.28 26.45
C GLU A 91 7.72 7.03 27.17
N LYS A 92 7.72 6.22 28.24
CA LYS A 92 8.92 5.91 29.01
C LYS A 92 9.91 5.04 28.23
N ASN A 93 9.41 4.20 27.33
CA ASN A 93 10.21 3.29 26.52
C ASN A 93 10.19 3.65 25.03
N LEU A 94 9.86 4.91 24.68
CA LEU A 94 9.82 5.37 23.31
C LEU A 94 11.17 5.12 22.58
N LEU A 95 12.27 5.37 23.28
CA LEU A 95 13.64 5.14 22.80
C LEU A 95 14.27 3.86 23.36
N ASN A 96 13.51 2.94 23.97
CA ASN A 96 14.04 1.74 24.60
C ASN A 96 13.40 0.44 24.06
N PRO A 97 14.20 -0.51 23.52
CA PRO A 97 15.62 -0.35 23.15
C PRO A 97 15.81 0.72 22.09
N ASN A 98 17.03 1.26 21.97
CA ASN A 98 17.35 2.34 21.07
C ASN A 98 16.99 1.98 19.59
N PRO A 99 16.13 2.75 18.90
CA PRO A 99 15.75 2.49 17.51
C PRO A 99 16.94 2.42 16.54
N ARG A 100 17.97 3.25 16.75
CA ARG A 100 19.21 3.23 15.95
C ARG A 100 19.99 1.93 16.17
N THR A 101 20.09 1.47 17.42
CA THR A 101 20.73 0.18 17.73
C THR A 101 20.00 -0.98 17.05
N ILE A 102 18.67 -0.97 17.05
CA ILE A 102 17.86 -1.99 16.34
C ILE A 102 18.07 -1.90 14.83
N SER A 103 18.03 -0.69 14.26
CA SER A 103 18.30 -0.42 12.84
C SER A 103 19.63 -1.06 12.40
N LEU A 104 20.71 -0.76 13.10
CA LEU A 104 22.04 -1.26 12.73
C LEU A 104 22.23 -2.76 13.00
N LYS A 105 21.73 -3.27 14.13
CA LYS A 105 22.01 -4.66 14.53
C LYS A 105 21.09 -5.70 13.91
N LEU A 106 19.84 -5.36 13.63
CA LEU A 106 18.83 -6.35 13.22
C LEU A 106 18.31 -6.12 11.80
N LEU A 107 18.49 -4.93 11.21
CA LEU A 107 17.88 -4.58 9.93
C LEU A 107 18.90 -4.41 8.80
N THR A 108 20.10 -3.89 9.07
CA THR A 108 21.12 -3.61 8.06
C THR A 108 21.36 -4.80 7.12
N ARG A 109 21.22 -4.55 5.81
CA ARG A 109 21.52 -5.53 4.77
C ARG A 109 23.03 -5.64 4.54
N ASP A 110 23.57 -6.82 4.84
CA ASP A 110 24.94 -7.20 4.45
C ASP A 110 24.98 -7.98 3.14
N GLU A 111 24.02 -8.88 2.95
CA GLU A 111 23.82 -9.63 1.72
C GLU A 111 22.37 -9.45 1.25
N PHE A 112 22.19 -9.17 -0.05
CA PHE A 112 20.85 -9.03 -0.61
C PHE A 112 20.14 -10.38 -0.64
N VAL A 113 19.05 -10.50 0.11
CA VAL A 113 18.17 -11.68 0.08
C VAL A 113 17.01 -11.41 -0.87
N PRO A 114 16.94 -12.06 -2.05
CA PRO A 114 15.87 -11.79 -3.02
C PRO A 114 14.54 -12.45 -2.64
N ALA A 115 13.44 -11.71 -2.83
CA ALA A 115 12.09 -12.27 -2.89
C ALA A 115 11.85 -12.92 -4.27
N SER A 116 12.43 -14.11 -4.47
CA SER A 116 12.48 -14.79 -5.78
C SER A 116 11.12 -15.12 -6.42
N ILE A 117 10.02 -15.09 -5.66
CA ILE A 117 8.66 -15.29 -6.17
C ILE A 117 8.08 -14.06 -6.88
N LEU A 118 8.71 -12.89 -6.72
CA LEU A 118 8.27 -11.62 -7.27
C LEU A 118 9.32 -11.02 -8.20
N ASN A 119 8.85 -10.17 -9.11
CA ASN A 119 9.69 -9.21 -9.82
C ASN A 119 9.70 -7.84 -9.11
N LEU A 120 10.62 -6.96 -9.50
CA LEU A 120 10.81 -5.67 -8.84
C LEU A 120 9.61 -4.72 -9.04
N THR A 121 8.80 -4.92 -10.09
CA THR A 121 7.55 -4.15 -10.28
C THR A 121 6.58 -4.35 -9.12
N ALA A 122 6.63 -5.50 -8.42
CA ALA A 122 5.81 -5.73 -7.22
C ALA A 122 6.15 -4.76 -6.07
N ALA A 123 7.43 -4.35 -5.94
CA ALA A 123 7.87 -3.37 -4.96
C ALA A 123 7.40 -1.96 -5.30
N ALA A 124 7.52 -1.56 -6.57
CA ALA A 124 6.98 -0.29 -7.05
C ALA A 124 5.46 -0.24 -6.88
N TRP A 125 4.76 -1.34 -7.18
CA TRP A 125 3.31 -1.43 -7.06
C TRP A 125 2.82 -1.22 -5.65
N ILE A 126 3.48 -1.82 -4.65
CA ILE A 126 2.99 -1.69 -3.29
C ILE A 126 3.16 -0.27 -2.77
N GLN A 127 4.27 0.40 -3.07
CA GLN A 127 4.42 1.81 -2.72
C GLN A 127 3.43 2.69 -3.49
N PHE A 128 3.23 2.43 -4.78
CA PHE A 128 2.22 3.12 -5.59
C PHE A 128 0.82 2.99 -4.99
N GLN A 129 0.49 1.87 -4.35
CA GLN A 129 -0.79 1.69 -3.68
C GLN A 129 -0.81 2.32 -2.28
N THR A 130 0.29 2.32 -1.51
CA THR A 130 0.29 3.01 -0.21
C THR A 130 0.07 4.52 -0.34
N HIS A 131 0.55 5.14 -1.44
CA HIS A 131 0.27 6.55 -1.75
C HIS A 131 -1.19 6.84 -2.15
N ASP A 132 -2.01 5.82 -2.42
CA ASP A 132 -3.45 5.97 -2.59
C ASP A 132 -4.19 5.90 -1.25
N TRP A 133 -3.57 5.27 -0.26
CA TRP A 133 -4.25 4.81 0.92
C TRP A 133 -4.00 5.72 2.12
N PHE A 134 -2.74 6.09 2.35
CA PHE A 134 -2.42 6.79 3.58
C PHE A 134 -1.19 7.68 3.51
N SER A 135 -1.28 8.78 4.24
CA SER A 135 -0.16 9.63 4.61
C SER A 135 -0.47 10.33 5.94
N HIS A 136 0.50 10.33 6.85
CA HIS A 136 0.42 11.13 8.08
C HIS A 136 0.75 12.61 7.83
N GLY A 137 1.29 12.95 6.65
CA GLY A 137 1.78 14.28 6.33
C GLY A 137 3.06 14.66 7.09
N TYR A 138 3.36 15.95 7.04
CA TYR A 138 4.52 16.59 7.65
C TYR A 138 4.12 17.40 8.89
N ASP A 139 5.01 17.46 9.88
CA ASP A 139 4.76 18.19 11.11
C ASP A 139 5.22 19.65 10.96
N GLU A 140 4.26 20.55 10.74
CA GLU A 140 4.54 21.98 10.59
C GLU A 140 5.15 22.61 11.86
N SER A 141 5.04 21.95 13.02
CA SER A 141 5.65 22.42 14.27
C SER A 141 7.18 22.22 14.30
N GLN A 142 7.70 21.30 13.47
CA GLN A 142 9.10 20.87 13.47
C GLN A 142 9.60 20.37 14.84
N ASP A 143 8.70 19.87 15.70
CA ASP A 143 9.07 19.15 16.91
C ASP A 143 9.90 17.92 16.52
N LYS A 144 11.03 17.68 17.21
CA LYS A 144 11.95 16.58 16.90
C LYS A 144 12.27 15.72 18.11
N ILE A 145 12.47 14.43 17.84
CA ILE A 145 12.99 13.45 18.78
C ILE A 145 14.44 13.15 18.39
N GLU A 146 15.37 13.49 19.29
CA GLU A 146 16.77 13.09 19.16
C GLU A 146 16.91 11.61 19.51
N ILE A 147 17.46 10.82 18.58
CA ILE A 147 17.84 9.43 18.85
C ILE A 147 19.29 9.41 19.32
N PRO A 148 19.57 8.89 20.53
CA PRO A 148 20.94 8.78 21.02
C PRO A 148 21.80 7.93 20.07
N LEU A 149 22.99 8.42 19.75
CA LEU A 149 23.99 7.70 18.97
C LEU A 149 25.05 7.12 19.90
N GLU A 150 25.48 5.89 19.63
CA GLU A 150 26.66 5.31 20.29
C GLU A 150 27.93 6.07 19.87
N GLN A 151 28.99 5.97 20.67
CA GLN A 151 30.23 6.73 20.44
C GLN A 151 30.88 6.43 19.07
N ASP A 152 30.76 5.21 18.59
CA ASP A 152 31.29 4.72 17.32
C ASP A 152 30.21 4.54 16.23
N ASP A 153 29.03 5.14 16.40
CA ASP A 153 27.95 5.05 15.41
C ASP A 153 28.40 5.61 14.03
N PRO A 154 28.07 4.95 12.91
CA PRO A 154 28.47 5.40 11.56
C PRO A 154 27.67 6.61 11.02
N TRP A 155 26.79 7.23 11.81
CA TRP A 155 26.06 8.43 11.41
C TRP A 155 27.03 9.58 11.06
N PRO A 156 26.89 10.24 9.89
CA PRO A 156 27.82 11.27 9.44
C PRO A 156 27.91 12.45 10.41
N GLU A 157 29.13 12.95 10.66
CA GLU A 157 29.39 14.02 11.63
C GLU A 157 28.67 15.32 11.24
N GLU A 158 28.61 15.62 9.94
CA GLU A 158 27.91 16.78 9.37
C GLU A 158 26.38 16.72 9.55
N HIS A 159 25.84 15.56 9.90
CA HIS A 159 24.41 15.34 10.11
C HIS A 159 24.08 15.01 11.57
N ARG A 160 25.01 15.19 12.51
CA ARG A 160 24.75 15.02 13.95
C ARG A 160 24.07 16.25 14.56
N PRO A 161 23.14 16.07 15.53
CA PRO A 161 22.63 14.80 16.05
C PRO A 161 21.64 14.11 15.09
N LEU A 162 21.35 12.82 15.31
CA LEU A 162 20.29 12.12 14.58
C LEU A 162 18.93 12.53 15.17
N GLU A 163 18.17 13.31 14.41
CA GLU A 163 16.85 13.80 14.79
C GLU A 163 15.77 13.31 13.84
N ILE A 164 14.58 13.02 14.38
CA ILE A 164 13.40 12.64 13.62
C ILE A 164 12.25 13.56 14.02
N GLU A 165 11.59 14.19 13.05
CA GLU A 165 10.39 15.00 13.31
C GLU A 165 9.30 14.16 14.00
N THR A 166 8.43 14.74 14.81
CA THR A 166 7.31 13.98 15.39
C THR A 166 6.22 13.69 14.37
N THR A 167 5.36 12.70 14.64
CA THR A 167 4.15 12.54 13.82
C THR A 167 3.23 13.75 14.08
N PRO A 168 2.64 14.37 13.03
CA PRO A 168 1.76 15.51 13.21
C PRO A 168 0.65 15.22 14.20
N LYS A 169 0.50 16.10 15.20
CA LYS A 169 -0.60 16.01 16.17
C LYS A 169 -1.93 16.21 15.44
N ASP A 170 -2.95 15.47 15.84
CA ASP A 170 -4.31 15.68 15.33
C ASP A 170 -4.85 17.04 15.83
N PRO A 171 -5.01 18.04 14.94
CA PRO A 171 -5.42 19.39 15.34
C PRO A 171 -6.88 19.46 15.80
N THR A 172 -7.65 18.41 15.57
CA THR A 172 -9.04 18.30 16.00
C THR A 172 -9.17 17.86 17.45
N ARG A 173 -8.07 17.43 18.10
CA ARG A 173 -8.05 17.01 19.50
C ARG A 173 -7.88 18.20 20.45
N SER A 174 -8.49 18.10 21.63
CA SER A 174 -8.18 19.02 22.74
C SER A 174 -6.91 18.54 23.45
N GLU A 175 -5.98 19.45 23.74
CA GLU A 175 -4.74 19.13 24.49
C GLU A 175 -5.02 18.59 25.90
N ASP A 176 -6.17 18.93 26.48
CA ASP A 176 -6.59 18.47 27.81
C ASP A 176 -7.17 17.04 27.82
N ASP A 177 -7.48 16.46 26.65
CA ASP A 177 -8.06 15.11 26.61
C ASP A 177 -6.97 14.04 26.70
N THR A 178 -6.67 13.70 27.95
CA THR A 178 -5.71 12.67 28.38
C THR A 178 -6.36 11.30 28.62
N ASN A 179 -7.70 11.21 28.53
CA ASN A 179 -8.43 9.97 28.81
C ASN A 179 -8.53 9.05 27.60
N ASN A 180 -8.22 9.54 26.39
CA ASN A 180 -8.30 8.81 25.14
C ASN A 180 -6.89 8.68 24.51
N PRO A 181 -6.63 7.61 23.72
CA PRO A 181 -5.36 7.48 23.02
C PRO A 181 -5.16 8.60 21.97
N PRO A 182 -3.91 8.88 21.58
CA PRO A 182 -3.64 9.82 20.50
C PRO A 182 -4.27 9.33 19.18
N THR A 183 -4.80 10.29 18.44
CA THR A 183 -5.30 10.11 17.09
C THR A 183 -4.41 10.84 16.11
N PHE A 184 -4.44 10.40 14.86
CA PHE A 184 -3.68 10.98 13.76
C PHE A 184 -4.57 11.08 12.54
N ILE A 185 -4.29 12.08 11.70
CA ILE A 185 -5.07 12.40 10.52
C ILE A 185 -4.43 11.76 9.29
N ASN A 186 -5.25 11.09 8.49
CA ASN A 186 -4.85 10.67 7.16
C ASN A 186 -5.01 11.86 6.20
N ARG A 187 -3.95 12.23 5.50
CA ARG A 187 -3.97 13.29 4.47
C ARG A 187 -4.48 12.79 3.13
N GLU A 188 -4.45 11.48 2.90
CA GLU A 188 -5.07 10.86 1.74
C GLU A 188 -6.50 10.45 2.03
N THR A 189 -7.29 10.21 0.98
CA THR A 189 -8.56 9.53 1.12
C THR A 189 -8.30 8.10 1.64
N HIS A 190 -9.20 7.56 2.47
CA HIS A 190 -9.06 6.18 2.95
C HIS A 190 -9.54 5.16 1.91
N TRP A 191 -10.21 5.64 0.86
CA TRP A 191 -10.84 4.83 -0.17
C TRP A 191 -9.82 4.32 -1.16
N TRP A 192 -10.17 3.26 -1.88
CA TRP A 192 -9.36 2.79 -3.01
C TRP A 192 -9.83 3.48 -4.29
N ASP A 193 -9.55 4.79 -4.38
CA ASP A 193 -10.10 5.69 -5.40
C ASP A 193 -9.06 6.21 -6.41
N ALA A 194 -7.84 5.68 -6.30
CA ALA A 194 -6.68 6.01 -7.09
C ALA A 194 -6.18 7.46 -6.91
N SER A 195 -6.28 7.98 -5.70
CA SER A 195 -5.79 9.31 -5.28
C SER A 195 -4.29 9.49 -5.52
N GLN A 196 -3.48 8.43 -5.58
CA GLN A 196 -2.07 8.55 -5.97
C GLN A 196 -1.90 9.14 -7.39
N ILE A 197 -2.87 8.89 -8.28
CA ILE A 197 -2.88 9.43 -9.65
C ILE A 197 -3.60 10.78 -9.69
N TYR A 198 -4.78 10.87 -9.06
CA TYR A 198 -5.69 12.00 -9.25
C TYR A 198 -5.57 13.09 -8.16
N GLY A 199 -5.01 12.75 -7.01
CA GLY A 199 -4.96 13.57 -5.80
C GLY A 199 -6.16 13.37 -4.88
N SER A 200 -5.98 13.80 -3.63
CA SER A 200 -6.97 13.76 -2.56
C SER A 200 -7.74 15.09 -2.38
N TYR A 201 -7.55 16.05 -3.29
CA TYR A 201 -8.18 17.37 -3.25
C TYR A 201 -8.47 17.89 -4.66
N GLN A 202 -9.51 18.73 -4.81
CA GLN A 202 -9.93 19.26 -6.11
C GLN A 202 -8.82 20.06 -6.80
N GLU A 203 -8.02 20.81 -6.04
CA GLU A 203 -6.90 21.58 -6.58
C GLU A 203 -5.88 20.67 -7.29
N THR A 204 -5.59 19.50 -6.74
CA THR A 204 -4.67 18.54 -7.37
C THR A 204 -5.31 17.93 -8.61
N ILE A 205 -6.59 17.56 -8.57
CA ILE A 205 -7.34 17.08 -9.73
C ILE A 205 -7.28 18.10 -10.88
N ASP A 206 -7.47 19.39 -10.58
CA ASP A 206 -7.46 20.44 -11.60
C ASP A 206 -6.07 20.63 -12.23
N LYS A 207 -4.98 20.40 -11.46
CA LYS A 207 -3.58 20.46 -11.95
C LYS A 207 -3.22 19.31 -12.88
N VAL A 208 -3.77 18.12 -12.66
CA VAL A 208 -3.41 16.90 -13.42
C VAL A 208 -4.31 16.68 -14.65
N ARG A 209 -5.46 17.35 -14.72
CA ARG A 209 -6.41 17.27 -15.83
C ARG A 209 -6.04 18.20 -16.99
N SER A 210 -6.24 17.70 -18.21
CA SER A 210 -6.14 18.50 -19.44
C SER A 210 -7.38 19.35 -19.71
N HIS A 211 -8.51 19.01 -19.07
CA HIS A 211 -9.84 19.58 -19.31
C HIS A 211 -10.31 19.45 -20.78
N VAL A 212 -9.78 18.45 -21.49
CA VAL A 212 -10.19 18.05 -22.85
C VAL A 212 -10.46 16.56 -22.90
N ASP A 213 -11.67 16.19 -23.34
CA ASP A 213 -12.13 14.80 -23.52
C ASP A 213 -11.96 13.89 -22.29
N GLY A 214 -12.01 14.48 -21.09
CA GLY A 214 -11.85 13.82 -19.79
C GLY A 214 -10.42 13.40 -19.48
N LYS A 215 -9.42 13.83 -20.26
CA LYS A 215 -8.06 13.29 -20.18
C LYS A 215 -7.21 13.97 -19.13
N MET A 216 -6.23 13.23 -18.65
CA MET A 216 -5.10 13.67 -17.84
C MET A 216 -3.98 14.22 -18.73
N ILE A 217 -3.21 15.18 -18.22
CA ILE A 217 -2.10 15.79 -18.96
C ILE A 217 -0.98 14.75 -19.16
N ILE A 218 -0.52 14.62 -20.39
CA ILE A 218 0.67 13.86 -20.77
C ILE A 218 1.36 14.58 -21.92
N GLY A 219 2.69 14.64 -21.90
CA GLY A 219 3.48 15.27 -22.96
C GLY A 219 3.47 14.46 -24.25
N ASP A 220 3.82 15.11 -25.36
CA ASP A 220 4.00 14.45 -26.67
C ASP A 220 5.15 13.41 -26.65
N ASP A 221 6.08 13.56 -25.71
CA ASP A 221 7.13 12.59 -25.39
C ASP A 221 6.61 11.33 -24.67
N GLY A 222 5.32 11.34 -24.28
CA GLY A 222 4.68 10.27 -23.55
C GLY A 222 5.02 10.25 -22.05
N LEU A 223 5.64 11.30 -21.53
CA LEU A 223 5.99 11.47 -20.12
C LEU A 223 5.03 12.44 -19.43
N LEU A 224 5.00 12.41 -18.10
CA LEU A 224 4.19 13.33 -17.31
C LEU A 224 4.87 14.71 -17.24
N PRO A 225 4.10 15.80 -17.10
CA PRO A 225 4.65 17.11 -16.78
C PRO A 225 5.43 17.06 -15.48
N VAL A 226 6.49 17.85 -15.38
CA VAL A 226 7.34 17.93 -14.19
C VAL A 226 7.04 19.22 -13.43
N ASN A 227 6.92 19.15 -12.12
CA ASN A 227 6.84 20.33 -11.27
C ASN A 227 8.19 21.06 -11.31
N PRO A 228 8.24 22.32 -11.76
CA PRO A 228 9.50 23.05 -11.91
C PRO A 228 10.21 23.33 -10.59
N GLU A 229 9.52 23.27 -9.45
CA GLU A 229 10.08 23.58 -8.14
C GLU A 229 10.89 22.41 -7.56
N ASN A 230 10.36 21.19 -7.67
CA ASN A 230 10.97 20.00 -7.09
C ASN A 230 11.52 19.01 -8.12
N GLY A 231 11.17 19.14 -9.41
CA GLY A 231 11.66 18.27 -10.49
C GLY A 231 11.00 16.87 -10.52
N ILE A 232 9.86 16.69 -9.86
CA ILE A 232 9.10 15.43 -9.80
C ILE A 232 7.85 15.52 -10.70
N ASP A 233 7.36 14.39 -11.19
CA ASP A 233 6.17 14.31 -12.04
C ASP A 233 4.94 14.91 -11.31
N ILE A 234 4.14 15.73 -12.01
CA ILE A 234 2.89 16.31 -11.48
C ILE A 234 1.81 15.23 -11.47
N VAL A 235 1.55 14.64 -10.30
CA VAL A 235 0.52 13.61 -10.06
C VAL A 235 -0.22 13.90 -8.75
N GLY A 236 -0.86 12.90 -8.15
CA GLY A 236 -1.59 13.05 -6.89
C GLY A 236 -0.73 13.43 -5.67
N PHE A 237 0.57 13.13 -5.72
CA PHE A 237 1.57 13.44 -4.68
C PHE A 237 2.96 13.58 -5.29
N ASP A 238 3.92 14.17 -4.58
CA ASP A 238 5.29 14.41 -5.09
C ASP A 238 6.41 14.10 -4.09
N ASP A 239 6.14 13.26 -3.09
CA ASP A 239 7.08 12.93 -2.02
C ASP A 239 7.52 11.45 -2.01
N ASN A 240 8.70 11.16 -1.43
CA ASN A 240 9.34 9.84 -1.35
C ASN A 240 9.41 9.11 -2.72
N TRP A 241 9.71 9.90 -3.74
CA TRP A 241 9.61 9.52 -5.15
C TRP A 241 10.81 8.71 -5.66
N TRP A 242 10.56 7.76 -6.57
CA TRP A 242 11.61 7.05 -7.32
C TRP A 242 11.10 6.50 -8.66
N ILE A 243 12.00 6.03 -9.51
CA ILE A 243 11.70 5.64 -10.91
C ILE A 243 10.56 4.61 -11.02
N GLY A 244 10.41 3.70 -10.06
CA GLY A 244 9.31 2.74 -10.02
C GLY A 244 7.93 3.40 -9.96
N LEU A 245 7.81 4.53 -9.23
CA LEU A 245 6.59 5.32 -9.17
C LEU A 245 6.32 6.03 -10.50
N SER A 246 7.32 6.69 -11.09
CA SER A 246 7.17 7.31 -12.42
C SER A 246 6.64 6.33 -13.46
N MET A 247 7.20 5.12 -13.51
CA MET A 247 6.75 4.07 -14.45
C MET A 247 5.26 3.75 -14.30
N LEU A 248 4.78 3.56 -13.08
CA LEU A 248 3.40 3.19 -12.81
C LEU A 248 2.43 4.35 -13.02
N HIS A 249 2.80 5.58 -12.63
CA HIS A 249 1.97 6.76 -12.91
C HIS A 249 1.82 6.98 -14.42
N ILE A 250 2.91 6.93 -15.19
CA ILE A 250 2.83 7.07 -16.65
C ILE A 250 1.93 5.97 -17.25
N LEU A 251 2.08 4.72 -16.81
CA LEU A 251 1.27 3.60 -17.30
C LEU A 251 -0.23 3.83 -17.04
N PHE A 252 -0.61 4.21 -15.83
CA PHE A 252 -2.03 4.34 -15.47
C PHE A 252 -2.66 5.68 -15.87
N VAL A 253 -1.87 6.72 -16.13
CA VAL A 253 -2.33 7.93 -16.83
C VAL A 253 -2.61 7.62 -18.30
N LYS A 254 -1.73 6.87 -18.98
CA LYS A 254 -2.01 6.37 -20.35
C LYS A 254 -3.25 5.46 -20.38
N GLU A 255 -3.42 4.62 -19.36
CA GLU A 255 -4.60 3.77 -19.22
C GLU A 255 -5.88 4.59 -19.06
N HIS A 256 -5.88 5.59 -18.17
CA HIS A 256 -7.00 6.53 -18.01
C HIS A 256 -7.35 7.20 -19.34
N ASN A 257 -6.37 7.79 -20.03
CA ASN A 257 -6.61 8.50 -21.30
C ASN A 257 -7.16 7.57 -22.39
N THR A 258 -6.75 6.30 -22.39
CA THR A 258 -7.28 5.28 -23.31
C THR A 258 -8.73 4.94 -22.97
N ILE A 259 -9.08 4.84 -21.69
CA ILE A 259 -10.47 4.66 -21.25
C ILE A 259 -11.33 5.85 -21.73
N CYS A 260 -10.85 7.09 -21.56
CA CYS A 260 -11.52 8.30 -22.06
C CYS A 260 -11.77 8.26 -23.57
N ASP A 261 -10.78 7.85 -24.37
CA ASP A 261 -10.93 7.71 -25.82
C ASP A 261 -12.04 6.73 -26.20
N HIS A 262 -12.13 5.60 -25.50
CA HIS A 262 -13.18 4.62 -25.74
C HIS A 262 -14.55 5.08 -25.27
N LEU A 263 -14.64 5.76 -24.12
CA LEU A 263 -15.88 6.34 -23.61
C LEU A 263 -16.38 7.42 -24.58
N LYS A 264 -15.52 8.35 -25.02
CA LYS A 264 -15.89 9.42 -25.98
C LYS A 264 -16.43 8.85 -27.28
N LYS A 265 -15.86 7.74 -27.77
CA LYS A 265 -16.37 7.06 -28.97
C LYS A 265 -17.77 6.47 -28.79
N GLN A 266 -18.10 5.95 -27.60
CA GLN A 266 -19.39 5.33 -27.32
C GLN A 266 -20.45 6.35 -26.88
N TYR A 267 -20.00 7.40 -26.20
CA TYR A 267 -20.82 8.45 -25.62
C TYR A 267 -20.31 9.81 -26.14
N PRO A 268 -20.54 10.14 -27.44
CA PRO A 268 -19.98 11.33 -28.07
C PRO A 268 -20.44 12.65 -27.44
N ASP A 269 -21.62 12.66 -26.84
CA ASP A 269 -22.23 13.84 -26.22
C ASP A 269 -21.79 14.07 -24.76
N TRP A 270 -21.01 13.15 -24.17
CA TRP A 270 -20.48 13.33 -22.82
C TRP A 270 -19.48 14.48 -22.76
N THR A 271 -19.60 15.25 -21.68
CA THR A 271 -18.71 16.37 -21.36
C THR A 271 -17.34 15.86 -20.91
N ASP A 272 -16.39 16.79 -20.77
CA ASP A 272 -15.08 16.50 -20.19
C ASP A 272 -15.19 15.88 -18.79
N ASP A 273 -16.04 16.45 -17.93
CA ASP A 273 -16.31 15.95 -16.58
C ASP A 273 -16.93 14.55 -16.59
N ASP A 274 -17.92 14.31 -17.45
CA ASP A 274 -18.55 12.98 -17.56
C ASP A 274 -17.51 11.91 -17.93
N LEU A 275 -16.63 12.20 -18.89
CA LEU A 275 -15.59 11.27 -19.34
C LEU A 275 -14.55 11.01 -18.25
N PHE A 276 -14.06 12.08 -17.60
CA PHE A 276 -13.07 11.99 -16.54
C PHE A 276 -13.58 11.15 -15.36
N ASP A 277 -14.79 11.41 -14.89
CA ASP A 277 -15.35 10.74 -13.71
C ASP A 277 -15.51 9.23 -13.95
N HIS A 278 -16.05 8.86 -15.10
CA HIS A 278 -16.22 7.44 -15.46
C HIS A 278 -14.86 6.77 -15.70
N ALA A 279 -13.91 7.44 -16.35
CA ALA A 279 -12.57 6.90 -16.53
C ALA A 279 -11.82 6.73 -15.20
N ARG A 280 -11.95 7.67 -14.26
CA ARG A 280 -11.43 7.55 -12.88
C ARG A 280 -12.03 6.34 -12.16
N LEU A 281 -13.36 6.19 -12.18
CA LEU A 281 -14.05 5.04 -11.59
C LEU A 281 -13.54 3.70 -12.13
N ILE A 282 -13.45 3.58 -13.46
CA ILE A 282 -13.00 2.37 -14.15
C ILE A 282 -11.54 2.07 -13.82
N ASN A 283 -10.67 3.07 -13.88
CA ASN A 283 -9.23 2.89 -13.65
C ASN A 283 -8.93 2.53 -12.19
N ALA A 284 -9.58 3.20 -11.23
CA ALA A 284 -9.48 2.85 -9.81
C ALA A 284 -9.93 1.41 -9.54
N ALA A 285 -11.03 0.98 -10.18
CA ALA A 285 -11.49 -0.39 -10.03
C ALA A 285 -10.59 -1.44 -10.70
N LEU A 286 -9.97 -1.10 -11.83
CA LEU A 286 -8.96 -1.94 -12.48
C LEU A 286 -7.72 -2.09 -11.59
N LEU A 287 -7.23 -1.01 -10.98
CA LEU A 287 -6.14 -1.04 -10.00
C LEU A 287 -6.47 -1.93 -8.80
N ALA A 288 -7.68 -1.77 -8.24
CA ALA A 288 -8.17 -2.60 -7.15
C ALA A 288 -8.25 -4.08 -7.50
N LYS A 289 -8.72 -4.40 -8.72
CA LYS A 289 -8.77 -5.76 -9.25
C LYS A 289 -7.36 -6.34 -9.37
N ILE A 290 -6.45 -5.65 -10.06
CA ILE A 290 -5.06 -6.11 -10.29
C ILE A 290 -4.40 -6.40 -8.94
N HIS A 291 -4.54 -5.50 -7.97
CA HIS A 291 -3.94 -5.71 -6.66
C HIS A 291 -4.56 -6.92 -5.93
N THR A 292 -5.89 -7.06 -5.99
CA THR A 292 -6.62 -8.15 -5.31
C THR A 292 -6.31 -9.52 -5.90
N VAL A 293 -6.31 -9.66 -7.23
CA VAL A 293 -6.26 -10.98 -7.90
C VAL A 293 -4.94 -11.28 -8.59
N GLU A 294 -3.99 -10.34 -8.65
CA GLU A 294 -2.65 -10.54 -9.21
C GLU A 294 -1.54 -10.19 -8.21
N TRP A 295 -1.47 -8.96 -7.68
CA TRP A 295 -0.38 -8.60 -6.75
C TRP A 295 -0.41 -9.41 -5.46
N THR A 296 -1.60 -9.48 -4.81
CA THR A 296 -1.75 -10.22 -3.54
C THR A 296 -1.44 -11.71 -3.71
N PRO A 297 -1.98 -12.42 -4.72
CA PRO A 297 -1.59 -13.82 -4.93
C PRO A 297 -0.13 -13.99 -5.39
N GLY A 298 0.49 -12.95 -5.96
CA GLY A 298 1.92 -12.93 -6.28
C GLY A 298 2.80 -12.95 -5.03
N ILE A 299 2.52 -12.08 -4.05
CA ILE A 299 3.26 -12.03 -2.78
C ILE A 299 2.81 -13.10 -1.78
N LEU A 300 1.63 -13.69 -1.97
CA LEU A 300 1.08 -14.76 -1.14
C LEU A 300 0.78 -16.02 -1.97
N GLY A 301 1.83 -16.70 -2.42
CA GLY A 301 1.83 -17.90 -3.28
C GLY A 301 1.25 -19.18 -2.66
N HIS A 302 0.41 -19.10 -1.63
CA HIS A 302 -0.20 -20.27 -0.98
C HIS A 302 -1.49 -20.72 -1.71
N PRO A 303 -1.73 -22.03 -1.94
CA PRO A 303 -2.87 -22.50 -2.72
C PRO A 303 -4.24 -22.00 -2.22
N ALA A 304 -4.44 -21.95 -0.90
CA ALA A 304 -5.70 -21.42 -0.35
C ALA A 304 -5.88 -19.92 -0.62
N LEU A 305 -4.80 -19.15 -0.72
CA LEU A 305 -4.88 -17.71 -1.00
C LEU A 305 -5.07 -17.42 -2.49
N GLN A 306 -4.52 -18.25 -3.36
CA GLN A 306 -4.87 -18.21 -4.80
C GLN A 306 -6.39 -18.33 -5.01
N VAL A 307 -7.05 -19.20 -4.24
CA VAL A 307 -8.51 -19.35 -4.28
C VAL A 307 -9.22 -18.21 -3.55
N ALA A 308 -8.81 -17.90 -2.30
CA ALA A 308 -9.50 -16.93 -1.46
C ALA A 308 -9.51 -15.51 -2.06
N MET A 309 -8.39 -15.07 -2.63
CA MET A 309 -8.28 -13.73 -3.21
C MET A 309 -9.14 -13.59 -4.47
N ARG A 310 -9.20 -14.63 -5.32
CA ARG A 310 -10.12 -14.68 -6.46
C ARG A 310 -11.58 -14.73 -6.00
N ALA A 311 -11.86 -15.44 -4.91
CA ALA A 311 -13.19 -15.51 -4.32
C ALA A 311 -13.64 -14.16 -3.74
N ASN A 312 -12.74 -13.34 -3.19
CA ASN A 312 -13.11 -11.97 -2.77
C ASN A 312 -13.66 -11.14 -3.94
N TRP A 313 -13.16 -11.34 -5.17
CA TRP A 313 -13.63 -10.60 -6.35
C TRP A 313 -14.85 -11.26 -7.02
N TRP A 314 -14.74 -12.55 -7.38
CA TRP A 314 -15.75 -13.25 -8.18
C TRP A 314 -16.62 -14.25 -7.40
N GLY A 315 -16.30 -14.51 -6.13
CA GLY A 315 -16.93 -15.56 -5.34
C GLY A 315 -16.37 -16.95 -5.63
N MET A 316 -16.76 -17.93 -4.82
CA MET A 316 -16.35 -19.33 -4.99
C MET A 316 -16.91 -19.96 -6.27
N LEU A 317 -17.95 -19.39 -6.88
CA LEU A 317 -18.45 -19.79 -8.20
C LEU A 317 -17.50 -19.42 -9.34
N GLY A 318 -16.61 -18.46 -9.11
CA GLY A 318 -15.55 -18.07 -10.03
C GLY A 318 -15.99 -17.10 -11.14
N GLN A 319 -14.99 -16.61 -11.87
CA GLN A 319 -15.14 -15.58 -12.88
C GLN A 319 -16.04 -16.01 -14.05
N GLU A 320 -15.81 -17.19 -14.63
CA GLU A 320 -16.59 -17.66 -15.79
C GLU A 320 -18.09 -17.76 -15.46
N PHE A 321 -18.42 -18.24 -14.25
CA PHE A 321 -19.79 -18.31 -13.78
C PHE A 321 -20.38 -16.91 -13.61
N LYS A 322 -19.68 -16.03 -12.89
CA LYS A 322 -20.14 -14.65 -12.63
C LYS A 322 -20.35 -13.87 -13.93
N ASN A 323 -19.47 -14.06 -14.92
CA ASN A 323 -19.59 -13.42 -16.22
C ASN A 323 -20.77 -13.93 -17.04
N ARG A 324 -21.12 -15.22 -16.91
CA ARG A 324 -22.20 -15.83 -17.70
C ARG A 324 -23.58 -15.68 -17.07
N PHE A 325 -23.66 -15.76 -15.75
CA PHE A 325 -24.93 -15.85 -15.02
C PHE A 325 -25.14 -14.70 -14.03
N GLY A 326 -24.16 -13.81 -13.88
CA GLY A 326 -24.20 -12.73 -12.90
C GLY A 326 -23.98 -13.21 -11.47
N ARG A 327 -24.30 -12.32 -10.53
CA ARG A 327 -24.24 -12.57 -9.07
C ARG A 327 -25.47 -13.37 -8.61
N ILE A 328 -25.26 -14.34 -7.71
CA ILE A 328 -26.34 -15.10 -7.04
C ILE A 328 -26.41 -14.71 -5.57
N GLY A 329 -27.52 -14.06 -5.19
CA GLY A 329 -27.75 -13.61 -3.82
C GLY A 329 -26.70 -12.62 -3.32
N ASP A 330 -26.78 -12.26 -2.04
CA ASP A 330 -25.88 -11.27 -1.45
C ASP A 330 -24.71 -11.87 -0.65
N ASN A 331 -24.61 -13.20 -0.61
CA ASN A 331 -23.52 -13.86 0.11
C ASN A 331 -22.17 -13.67 -0.60
N GLU A 332 -21.23 -13.00 0.09
CA GLU A 332 -19.90 -12.71 -0.45
C GLU A 332 -19.00 -13.93 -0.67
N VAL A 333 -19.21 -15.03 0.07
CA VAL A 333 -18.47 -16.28 -0.17
C VAL A 333 -18.90 -16.91 -1.49
N VAL A 334 -20.19 -16.88 -1.80
CA VAL A 334 -20.74 -17.48 -3.03
C VAL A 334 -20.41 -16.64 -4.25
N SER A 335 -20.68 -15.33 -4.19
CA SER A 335 -20.67 -14.44 -5.37
C SER A 335 -19.60 -13.34 -5.35
N GLY A 336 -18.77 -13.30 -4.31
CA GLY A 336 -17.72 -12.31 -4.10
C GLY A 336 -18.22 -11.06 -3.39
N ILE A 337 -17.29 -10.20 -2.98
CA ILE A 337 -17.59 -8.89 -2.39
C ILE A 337 -18.07 -7.91 -3.46
N VAL A 338 -17.46 -7.98 -4.65
CA VAL A 338 -17.75 -7.02 -5.72
C VAL A 338 -19.19 -7.18 -6.22
N GLY A 339 -19.97 -6.10 -6.16
CA GLY A 339 -21.40 -6.08 -6.48
C GLY A 339 -22.32 -6.56 -5.35
N SER A 340 -21.81 -6.72 -4.12
CA SER A 340 -22.63 -7.04 -2.93
C SER A 340 -23.26 -5.80 -2.30
N SER A 341 -24.02 -5.94 -1.22
CA SER A 341 -24.33 -4.83 -0.31
C SER A 341 -23.07 -4.20 0.30
N THR A 342 -23.12 -2.91 0.60
CA THR A 342 -22.06 -2.25 1.39
C THR A 342 -22.20 -2.61 2.86
N ASP A 343 -21.09 -2.94 3.53
CA ASP A 343 -21.09 -3.25 4.98
C ASP A 343 -19.79 -2.81 5.68
N HIS A 344 -19.92 -1.88 6.62
CA HIS A 344 -18.81 -1.41 7.46
C HIS A 344 -18.62 -2.26 8.73
N HIS A 345 -19.44 -3.27 8.96
CA HIS A 345 -19.40 -4.15 10.12
C HIS A 345 -19.52 -3.37 11.44
N THR A 346 -18.54 -3.45 12.33
CA THR A 346 -18.62 -2.94 13.71
C THR A 346 -18.14 -1.49 13.89
N ALA A 347 -17.60 -0.85 12.84
CA ALA A 347 -17.13 0.53 12.89
C ALA A 347 -17.26 1.20 11.51
N PRO A 348 -17.26 2.54 11.41
CA PRO A 348 -17.11 3.22 10.14
C PRO A 348 -15.80 2.85 9.43
N TYR A 349 -15.72 3.10 8.12
CA TYR A 349 -14.56 2.78 7.32
C TYR A 349 -13.49 3.88 7.40
N TYR A 350 -12.37 3.49 8.00
CA TYR A 350 -11.10 4.19 7.96
C TYR A 350 -10.01 3.12 7.80
N LEU A 351 -8.91 3.47 7.14
CA LEU A 351 -7.66 2.74 7.29
C LEU A 351 -7.10 2.98 8.69
N THR A 352 -6.23 2.08 9.15
CA THR A 352 -5.82 2.00 10.55
C THR A 352 -4.32 2.17 10.73
N GLU A 353 -3.89 2.58 11.91
CA GLU A 353 -2.46 2.68 12.23
C GLU A 353 -1.74 1.33 12.14
N GLU A 354 -2.44 0.24 12.48
CA GLU A 354 -1.92 -1.11 12.36
C GLU A 354 -1.81 -1.53 10.89
N PHE A 355 -2.70 -1.03 10.02
CA PHE A 355 -2.57 -1.19 8.58
C PHE A 355 -1.31 -0.48 8.05
N VAL A 356 -1.01 0.73 8.52
CA VAL A 356 0.24 1.43 8.15
C VAL A 356 1.47 0.61 8.58
N SER A 357 1.46 0.09 9.81
CA SER A 357 2.58 -0.66 10.40
C SER A 357 2.92 -1.94 9.62
N VAL A 358 1.90 -2.72 9.19
CA VAL A 358 2.14 -3.98 8.47
C VAL A 358 2.54 -3.80 7.00
N TYR A 359 2.46 -2.57 6.46
CA TYR A 359 2.87 -2.24 5.09
C TYR A 359 4.25 -1.56 5.02
N ARG A 360 4.99 -1.50 6.13
CA ARG A 360 6.42 -1.10 6.15
C ARG A 360 7.28 -2.17 5.49
N MET A 361 7.34 -2.18 4.17
CA MET A 361 8.00 -3.20 3.36
C MET A 361 9.26 -2.68 2.64
N HIS A 362 9.95 -1.71 3.24
CA HIS A 362 11.20 -1.12 2.70
C HIS A 362 12.31 -2.12 2.31
N PRO A 363 12.44 -3.32 2.92
CA PRO A 363 13.35 -4.36 2.41
C PRO A 363 13.13 -4.76 0.95
N LEU A 364 11.96 -4.49 0.36
CA LEU A 364 11.70 -4.75 -1.05
C LEU A 364 12.61 -3.97 -2.00
N ILE A 365 13.14 -2.82 -1.57
CA ILE A 365 14.00 -1.97 -2.41
C ILE A 365 15.39 -2.62 -2.56
N PRO A 366 15.92 -2.80 -3.78
CA PRO A 366 17.29 -3.28 -4.00
C PRO A 366 18.32 -2.16 -3.78
N ASP A 367 19.58 -2.52 -3.55
CA ASP A 367 20.66 -1.52 -3.40
C ASP A 367 21.11 -0.92 -4.74
N GLU A 368 20.98 -1.69 -5.82
CA GLU A 368 21.38 -1.36 -7.18
C GLU A 368 20.26 -1.69 -8.18
N PHE A 369 20.09 -0.84 -9.17
CA PHE A 369 19.14 -0.95 -10.27
C PHE A 369 19.91 -1.12 -11.58
N GLN A 370 19.68 -2.26 -12.23
CA GLN A 370 20.28 -2.58 -13.53
C GLN A 370 19.20 -2.50 -14.61
N PHE A 371 19.45 -1.67 -15.62
CA PHE A 371 18.54 -1.45 -16.72
C PHE A 371 19.02 -2.18 -17.97
N TYR A 372 18.12 -2.81 -18.71
CA TYR A 372 18.39 -3.66 -19.86
C TYR A 372 17.44 -3.33 -21.01
N SER A 373 17.92 -3.48 -22.24
CA SER A 373 17.06 -3.35 -23.41
C SER A 373 16.22 -4.60 -23.64
N VAL A 374 14.90 -4.45 -23.79
CA VAL A 374 13.99 -5.53 -24.17
C VAL A 374 14.25 -6.04 -25.60
N LYS A 375 14.90 -5.22 -26.44
CA LYS A 375 15.17 -5.55 -27.84
C LYS A 375 16.19 -6.69 -27.99
N ASP A 376 17.29 -6.62 -27.24
CA ASP A 376 18.43 -7.53 -27.36
C ASP A 376 18.99 -8.05 -26.03
N GLY A 377 18.42 -7.65 -24.89
CA GLY A 377 18.83 -8.10 -23.56
C GLY A 377 20.10 -7.46 -23.03
N LYS A 378 20.70 -6.49 -23.74
CA LYS A 378 21.93 -5.83 -23.29
C LYS A 378 21.67 -4.88 -22.13
N GLN A 379 22.59 -4.86 -21.18
CA GLN A 379 22.58 -3.88 -20.09
C GLN A 379 22.85 -2.49 -20.65
N LEU A 380 22.00 -1.54 -20.28
CA LEU A 380 22.04 -0.14 -20.68
C LEU A 380 22.77 0.69 -19.63
N LEU A 381 22.35 0.57 -18.37
CA LEU A 381 22.80 1.41 -17.26
C LEU A 381 22.77 0.61 -15.95
N THR A 382 23.58 1.05 -15.00
CA THR A 382 23.52 0.66 -13.59
C THR A 382 23.45 1.91 -12.74
N LYS A 383 22.54 1.93 -11.77
CA LYS A 383 22.28 3.06 -10.89
C LYS A 383 22.06 2.60 -9.46
N ASP A 384 22.41 3.44 -8.51
CA ASP A 384 22.02 3.21 -7.12
C ASP A 384 20.67 3.86 -6.76
N PHE A 385 20.14 3.58 -5.57
CA PHE A 385 18.85 4.11 -5.12
C PHE A 385 18.73 5.64 -5.21
N PHE A 386 19.76 6.41 -4.85
CA PHE A 386 19.68 7.87 -4.87
C PHE A 386 19.61 8.39 -6.30
N GLU A 387 20.34 7.76 -7.22
CA GLU A 387 20.35 8.17 -8.63
C GLU A 387 19.02 7.89 -9.35
N VAL A 388 18.19 6.98 -8.83
CA VAL A 388 16.84 6.69 -9.37
C VAL A 388 15.71 7.37 -8.58
N SER A 389 16.04 8.18 -7.57
CA SER A 389 15.07 8.77 -6.63
C SER A 389 14.95 10.28 -6.74
N GLY A 390 13.80 10.81 -6.34
CA GLY A 390 13.45 12.22 -6.38
C GLY A 390 13.53 12.79 -7.80
N LYS A 391 14.01 14.03 -7.92
CA LYS A 391 14.15 14.72 -9.22
C LYS A 391 15.08 14.03 -10.23
N ARG A 392 15.95 13.13 -9.75
CA ARG A 392 16.88 12.39 -10.61
C ARG A 392 16.20 11.29 -11.41
N SER A 393 15.01 10.84 -10.98
CA SER A 393 14.19 9.85 -11.71
C SER A 393 13.87 10.30 -13.15
N ARG A 394 13.63 11.60 -13.37
CA ARG A 394 13.36 12.16 -14.70
C ARG A 394 14.50 11.91 -15.68
N ALA A 395 15.75 12.09 -15.24
CA ALA A 395 16.92 11.84 -16.08
C ALA A 395 17.03 10.37 -16.51
N ILE A 396 16.49 9.43 -15.74
CA ILE A 396 16.44 8.01 -16.11
C ILE A 396 15.39 7.77 -17.19
N LEU A 397 14.19 8.36 -17.08
CA LEU A 397 13.15 8.28 -18.11
C LEU A 397 13.60 8.82 -19.47
N GLU A 398 14.49 9.84 -19.46
CA GLU A 398 15.04 10.43 -20.68
C GLU A 398 16.17 9.59 -21.30
N GLN A 399 16.80 8.70 -20.52
CA GLN A 399 17.90 7.83 -20.97
C GLN A 399 17.46 6.40 -21.31
N VAL A 400 16.38 5.91 -20.69
CA VAL A 400 15.92 4.52 -20.82
C VAL A 400 14.44 4.52 -21.20
N ASP A 401 14.12 3.84 -22.30
CA ASP A 401 12.75 3.66 -22.75
C ASP A 401 11.90 2.98 -21.66
N ILE A 402 10.64 3.39 -21.51
CA ILE A 402 9.78 2.86 -20.43
C ILE A 402 9.54 1.35 -20.58
N ALA A 403 9.50 0.81 -21.80
CA ALA A 403 9.42 -0.63 -21.99
C ALA A 403 10.69 -1.33 -21.50
N ASP A 404 11.86 -0.72 -21.69
CA ASP A 404 13.13 -1.22 -21.16
C ASP A 404 13.15 -1.16 -19.62
N LEU A 405 12.57 -0.11 -19.02
CA LEU A 405 12.39 -0.03 -17.56
C LEU A 405 11.49 -1.14 -17.02
N PHE A 406 10.30 -1.34 -17.61
CA PHE A 406 9.40 -2.42 -17.19
C PHE A 406 10.02 -3.80 -17.39
N TYR A 407 10.71 -4.02 -18.52
CA TYR A 407 11.45 -5.25 -18.76
C TYR A 407 12.51 -5.49 -17.68
N SER A 408 13.31 -4.47 -17.35
CA SER A 408 14.35 -4.53 -16.32
C SER A 408 13.79 -4.89 -14.95
N PHE A 409 12.68 -4.25 -14.56
CA PHE A 409 11.99 -4.56 -13.30
C PHE A 409 11.37 -5.96 -13.33
N GLY A 410 10.84 -6.38 -14.49
CA GLY A 410 10.26 -7.70 -14.70
C GLY A 410 11.25 -8.86 -14.55
N ILE A 411 12.52 -8.66 -14.92
CA ILE A 411 13.58 -9.70 -14.86
C ILE A 411 14.48 -9.63 -13.62
N THR A 412 14.21 -8.70 -12.70
CA THR A 412 14.94 -8.52 -11.44
C THR A 412 14.01 -8.76 -10.25
N HIS A 413 14.57 -9.07 -9.10
CA HIS A 413 13.81 -9.39 -7.89
C HIS A 413 13.89 -8.23 -6.89
N PRO A 414 12.81 -7.97 -6.12
CA PRO A 414 12.89 -7.13 -4.94
C PRO A 414 13.55 -7.91 -3.78
N GLY A 415 13.89 -7.24 -2.69
CA GLY A 415 14.39 -7.91 -1.48
C GLY A 415 13.28 -8.60 -0.68
N ALA A 416 13.60 -9.66 0.03
CA ALA A 416 12.68 -10.31 0.97
C ALA A 416 12.42 -9.43 2.20
N VAL A 417 11.16 -9.38 2.66
CA VAL A 417 10.77 -8.64 3.88
C VAL A 417 11.15 -9.45 5.11
N THR A 418 12.38 -9.26 5.58
CA THR A 418 12.96 -10.01 6.70
C THR A 418 14.08 -9.23 7.39
N LEU A 419 14.53 -9.70 8.56
CA LEU A 419 15.70 -9.12 9.25
C LEU A 419 16.95 -9.20 8.37
N TYR A 420 17.90 -8.30 8.61
CA TYR A 420 19.19 -8.21 7.89
C TYR A 420 19.04 -8.02 6.38
N ASN A 421 17.94 -7.41 5.93
CA ASN A 421 17.69 -7.15 4.51
C ASN A 421 17.13 -5.75 4.23
N TYR A 422 17.27 -4.82 5.17
CA TYR A 422 16.90 -3.41 4.98
C TYR A 422 18.04 -2.65 4.26
N PRO A 423 17.76 -1.91 3.17
CA PRO A 423 18.81 -1.29 2.36
C PRO A 423 19.63 -0.27 3.17
N LYS A 424 20.96 -0.38 3.10
CA LYS A 424 21.88 0.54 3.82
C LYS A 424 21.64 2.01 3.47
N LYS A 425 21.33 2.30 2.21
CA LYS A 425 21.03 3.67 1.74
C LYS A 425 19.77 4.27 2.36
N LEU A 426 18.81 3.45 2.79
CA LEU A 426 17.61 3.94 3.49
C LEU A 426 17.87 4.20 4.98
N GLN A 427 18.94 3.63 5.55
CA GLN A 427 19.39 3.92 6.92
C GLN A 427 20.21 5.21 7.02
N GLN A 428 20.47 5.87 5.88
CA GLN A 428 21.08 7.19 5.73
C GLN A 428 20.41 7.90 4.54
N LEU A 429 19.07 7.96 4.56
CA LEU A 429 18.30 8.52 3.46
C LEU A 429 18.47 10.04 3.43
N VAL A 430 19.00 10.57 2.33
CA VAL A 430 19.06 12.01 2.04
C VAL A 430 17.94 12.39 1.08
N ARG A 431 17.05 13.27 1.52
CA ARG A 431 15.97 13.83 0.70
C ARG A 431 16.43 15.03 -0.10
N ASP A 432 15.67 15.38 -1.15
CA ASP A 432 15.98 16.52 -2.03
C ASP A 432 15.89 17.88 -1.32
N ASN A 433 15.16 17.97 -0.20
CA ASN A 433 15.08 19.14 0.67
C ASN A 433 16.28 19.25 1.65
N GLY A 434 17.20 18.27 1.65
CA GLY A 434 18.37 18.23 2.52
C GLY A 434 18.16 17.52 3.86
N GLU A 435 16.95 17.02 4.16
CA GLU A 435 16.71 16.21 5.34
C GLU A 435 17.45 14.88 5.26
N VAL A 436 18.02 14.45 6.38
CA VAL A 436 18.75 13.19 6.51
C VAL A 436 18.24 12.43 7.71
N PHE A 437 17.79 11.19 7.51
CA PHE A 437 17.32 10.34 8.60
C PHE A 437 17.54 8.85 8.32
N ASP A 438 17.55 8.07 9.39
CA ASP A 438 17.56 6.60 9.33
C ASP A 438 16.11 6.12 9.23
N LEU A 439 15.65 5.75 8.03
CA LEU A 439 14.26 5.35 7.80
C LEU A 439 13.88 4.08 8.59
N ALA A 440 14.83 3.18 8.85
CA ALA A 440 14.59 2.00 9.66
C ALA A 440 14.36 2.38 11.13
N ALA A 441 15.12 3.34 11.67
CA ALA A 441 14.89 3.88 13.00
C ALA A 441 13.57 4.68 13.09
N VAL A 442 13.22 5.44 12.04
CA VAL A 442 11.93 6.13 11.91
C VAL A 442 10.78 5.12 11.97
N ASP A 443 10.82 4.06 11.17
CA ASP A 443 9.78 3.04 11.11
C ASP A 443 9.48 2.45 12.50
N ILE A 444 10.53 2.14 13.27
CA ILE A 444 10.46 1.65 14.65
C ILE A 444 9.83 2.70 15.57
N LEU A 445 10.34 3.94 15.51
CA LEU A 445 9.88 5.02 16.38
C LEU A 445 8.40 5.37 16.11
N ARG A 446 7.96 5.34 14.85
CA ARG A 446 6.58 5.68 14.48
C ARG A 446 5.56 4.71 15.05
N ASP A 447 5.83 3.41 15.03
CA ASP A 447 4.90 2.44 15.64
C ASP A 447 4.78 2.70 17.15
N ARG A 448 5.89 3.02 17.83
CA ARG A 448 5.91 3.36 19.27
C ARG A 448 5.15 4.65 19.58
N GLU A 449 5.47 5.71 18.85
CA GLU A 449 4.90 7.06 18.99
C GLU A 449 3.38 7.04 18.75
N ARG A 450 2.93 6.25 17.77
CA ARG A 450 1.52 6.16 17.40
C ARG A 450 0.73 5.19 18.26
N GLY A 451 1.34 4.63 19.31
CA GLY A 451 0.70 3.72 20.24
C GLY A 451 0.30 2.39 19.62
N VAL A 452 0.99 1.93 18.57
CA VAL A 452 0.79 0.59 18.03
C VAL A 452 1.43 -0.43 18.99
N PRO A 453 0.70 -1.47 19.45
CA PRO A 453 1.23 -2.42 20.42
C PRO A 453 2.50 -3.14 19.94
N ARG A 454 3.38 -3.45 20.91
CA ARG A 454 4.55 -4.33 20.70
C ARG A 454 4.13 -5.70 20.17
N TYR A 455 5.06 -6.41 19.55
CA TYR A 455 4.81 -7.66 18.83
C TYR A 455 3.96 -8.68 19.60
N ASN A 456 4.31 -8.98 20.85
CA ASN A 456 3.60 -10.01 21.62
C ASN A 456 2.17 -9.61 21.99
N GLN A 457 1.97 -8.37 22.43
CA GLN A 457 0.64 -7.84 22.73
C GLN A 457 -0.21 -7.73 21.45
N PHE A 458 0.38 -7.26 20.35
CA PHE A 458 -0.27 -7.15 19.06
C PHE A 458 -0.81 -8.52 18.58
N ARG A 459 0.01 -9.57 18.69
CA ARG A 459 -0.38 -10.94 18.36
C ARG A 459 -1.61 -11.40 19.14
N GLU A 460 -1.62 -11.20 20.45
CA GLU A 460 -2.77 -11.56 21.30
C GLU A 460 -4.04 -10.80 20.88
N LEU A 461 -3.91 -9.51 20.59
CA LEU A 461 -5.03 -8.65 20.20
C LEU A 461 -5.64 -9.02 18.84
N ILE A 462 -4.89 -9.64 17.94
CA ILE A 462 -5.39 -10.12 16.64
C ILE A 462 -5.69 -11.64 16.62
N GLY A 463 -5.83 -12.24 17.82
CA GLY A 463 -6.26 -13.64 17.97
C GLY A 463 -5.17 -14.69 17.69
N ARG A 464 -3.88 -14.31 17.81
CA ARG A 464 -2.74 -15.24 17.80
C ARG A 464 -2.22 -15.50 19.20
N ASP A 465 -1.56 -16.65 19.36
CA ASP A 465 -0.89 -16.96 20.62
C ASP A 465 0.39 -16.11 20.78
N ARG A 466 0.62 -15.64 22.02
CA ARG A 466 1.87 -15.01 22.47
C ARG A 466 3.03 -16.00 22.33
N VAL A 467 4.19 -15.51 21.91
CA VAL A 467 5.43 -16.31 21.94
C VAL A 467 6.07 -16.25 23.32
N LYS A 468 6.70 -17.34 23.75
CA LYS A 468 7.29 -17.47 25.10
C LYS A 468 8.82 -17.45 25.12
N SER A 469 9.44 -17.53 23.96
CA SER A 469 10.90 -17.49 23.79
C SER A 469 11.24 -16.89 22.42
N PHE A 470 12.47 -16.37 22.28
CA PHE A 470 12.93 -15.83 20.99
C PHE A 470 13.00 -16.91 19.90
N GLU A 471 13.24 -18.16 20.30
CA GLU A 471 13.18 -19.36 19.44
C GLU A 471 11.78 -19.67 18.91
N GLU A 472 10.71 -19.19 19.56
CA GLU A 472 9.35 -19.29 19.02
C GLU A 472 9.04 -18.19 17.98
N ILE A 473 9.86 -17.13 17.90
CA ILE A 473 9.74 -16.09 16.86
C ILE A 473 10.37 -16.60 15.56
N THR A 474 11.57 -17.16 15.65
CA THR A 474 12.38 -17.51 14.49
C THR A 474 13.09 -18.85 14.66
N GLU A 475 13.25 -19.58 13.55
CA GLU A 475 13.95 -20.87 13.53
C GLU A 475 15.48 -20.71 13.45
N LYS A 476 15.95 -19.48 13.23
CA LYS A 476 17.36 -19.11 13.08
C LYS A 476 17.98 -18.84 14.46
N PRO A 477 18.85 -19.73 14.99
CA PRO A 477 19.39 -19.59 16.35
C PRO A 477 20.16 -18.28 16.57
N GLU A 478 20.89 -17.83 15.56
CA GLU A 478 21.61 -16.56 15.52
C GLU A 478 20.67 -15.36 15.72
N TRP A 479 19.54 -15.31 15.00
CA TRP A 479 18.57 -14.22 15.13
C TRP A 479 17.92 -14.25 16.52
N ALA A 480 17.56 -15.42 17.03
CA ALA A 480 17.01 -15.55 18.39
C ALA A 480 18.01 -15.06 19.45
N LYS A 481 19.31 -15.31 19.27
CA LYS A 481 20.38 -14.80 20.14
C LYS A 481 20.49 -13.27 20.07
N GLU A 482 20.53 -12.70 18.88
CA GLU A 482 20.69 -11.25 18.71
C GLU A 482 19.46 -10.47 19.16
N LEU A 483 18.25 -10.98 18.89
CA LEU A 483 17.01 -10.43 19.45
C LEU A 483 17.07 -10.43 20.98
N ARG A 484 17.50 -11.54 21.60
CA ARG A 484 17.67 -11.61 23.06
C ARG A 484 18.64 -10.56 23.58
N GLU A 485 19.74 -10.32 22.89
CA GLU A 485 20.73 -9.31 23.29
C GLU A 485 20.18 -7.88 23.13
N VAL A 486 19.59 -7.55 21.98
CA VAL A 486 19.06 -6.21 21.67
C VAL A 486 17.89 -5.84 22.58
N TYR A 487 17.02 -6.79 22.89
CA TYR A 487 15.84 -6.60 23.74
C TYR A 487 16.09 -6.94 25.21
N ASN A 488 17.35 -7.05 25.65
CA ASN A 488 17.73 -7.31 27.04
C ASN A 488 17.01 -8.53 27.67
N ASN A 489 16.81 -9.58 26.86
CA ASN A 489 16.06 -10.79 27.20
C ASN A 489 14.60 -10.55 27.62
N ASP A 490 14.04 -9.38 27.32
CA ASP A 490 12.62 -9.07 27.47
C ASP A 490 11.89 -9.25 26.13
N ILE A 491 11.27 -10.43 25.96
CA ILE A 491 10.53 -10.79 24.76
C ILE A 491 9.32 -9.88 24.47
N ASP A 492 8.80 -9.18 25.49
CA ASP A 492 7.60 -8.36 25.35
C ASP A 492 7.90 -6.95 24.88
N SER A 493 9.18 -6.56 24.93
CA SER A 493 9.68 -5.31 24.38
C SER A 493 9.94 -5.35 22.87
N VAL A 494 9.83 -6.53 22.23
CA VAL A 494 10.06 -6.70 20.78
C VAL A 494 9.11 -5.83 19.97
N ASP A 495 9.68 -4.95 19.14
CA ASP A 495 8.93 -4.09 18.21
C ASP A 495 8.10 -4.92 17.23
N LEU A 496 6.89 -4.45 16.88
CA LEU A 496 6.00 -5.14 15.96
C LEU A 496 6.69 -5.46 14.63
N MET A 497 7.29 -4.44 13.98
CA MET A 497 8.02 -4.62 12.72
C MET A 497 9.13 -5.68 12.83
N ILE A 498 9.92 -5.65 13.90
CA ILE A 498 11.04 -6.59 14.11
C ILE A 498 10.54 -8.01 14.31
N GLY A 499 9.51 -8.19 15.14
CA GLY A 499 8.89 -9.50 15.32
C GLY A 499 8.31 -10.05 14.00
N MET A 500 7.64 -9.21 13.20
CA MET A 500 7.12 -9.60 11.89
C MET A 500 8.25 -9.98 10.91
N PHE A 501 9.37 -9.27 10.89
CA PHE A 501 10.49 -9.56 9.99
C PHE A 501 11.28 -10.82 10.41
N ALA A 502 11.24 -11.15 11.70
CA ALA A 502 11.89 -12.33 12.27
C ALA A 502 11.06 -13.62 12.12
N GLU A 503 9.72 -13.50 12.02
CA GLU A 503 8.81 -14.63 11.85
C GLU A 503 9.21 -15.51 10.65
N ASN A 504 9.11 -16.83 10.80
CA ASN A 504 9.12 -17.74 9.65
C ASN A 504 7.75 -17.67 8.95
N PRO A 505 7.65 -17.10 7.75
CA PRO A 505 6.36 -16.98 7.09
C PRO A 505 5.90 -18.35 6.54
N PRO A 506 4.59 -18.57 6.38
CA PRO A 506 4.07 -19.75 5.68
C PRO A 506 4.72 -19.92 4.31
N LYS A 507 4.94 -21.16 3.87
CA LYS A 507 5.55 -21.42 2.55
C LYS A 507 4.78 -20.68 1.44
N GLY A 508 5.52 -19.86 0.69
CA GLY A 508 4.99 -19.05 -0.42
C GLY A 508 4.57 -17.64 -0.03
N PHE A 509 4.61 -17.24 1.24
CA PHE A 509 4.36 -15.87 1.67
C PHE A 509 5.61 -15.01 1.53
N GLY A 510 5.41 -13.75 1.13
CA GLY A 510 6.44 -12.71 1.13
C GLY A 510 6.54 -11.91 2.44
N PHE A 511 5.67 -12.17 3.41
CA PHE A 511 5.67 -11.53 4.74
C PHE A 511 5.01 -12.42 5.79
N SER A 512 5.06 -12.00 7.06
CA SER A 512 4.66 -12.78 8.23
C SER A 512 3.16 -13.14 8.29
N ASP A 513 2.83 -14.24 9.00
CA ASP A 513 1.42 -14.61 9.23
C ASP A 513 0.75 -13.64 10.20
N THR A 514 1.51 -12.86 10.99
CA THR A 514 1.00 -11.75 11.82
C THR A 514 0.56 -10.57 10.97
N ALA A 515 1.40 -10.08 10.04
CA ALA A 515 1.02 -9.04 9.08
C ALA A 515 -0.20 -9.48 8.24
N PHE A 516 -0.25 -10.76 7.87
CA PHE A 516 -1.36 -11.34 7.13
C PHE A 516 -2.72 -11.25 7.86
N ARG A 517 -2.76 -11.21 9.20
CA ARG A 517 -4.03 -11.04 9.96
C ARG A 517 -4.67 -9.69 9.70
N ILE A 518 -3.88 -8.62 9.69
CA ILE A 518 -4.38 -7.29 9.33
C ILE A 518 -4.74 -7.27 7.84
N PHE A 519 -3.93 -7.91 6.99
CA PHE A 519 -4.21 -7.99 5.56
C PHE A 519 -5.57 -8.64 5.26
N ILE A 520 -5.89 -9.81 5.83
CA ILE A 520 -7.16 -10.52 5.55
C ILE A 520 -8.38 -9.68 5.96
N LEU A 521 -8.29 -8.94 7.06
CA LEU A 521 -9.34 -8.02 7.49
C LEU A 521 -9.42 -6.83 6.54
N MET A 522 -8.34 -6.05 6.44
CA MET A 522 -8.37 -4.74 5.80
C MET A 522 -8.50 -4.83 4.28
N ALA A 523 -7.85 -5.80 3.61
CA ALA A 523 -7.96 -5.96 2.16
C ALA A 523 -9.41 -6.27 1.72
N SER A 524 -10.11 -7.13 2.46
CA SER A 524 -11.54 -7.40 2.19
C SER A 524 -12.41 -6.18 2.52
N ARG A 525 -12.07 -5.45 3.58
CA ARG A 525 -12.79 -4.27 4.05
C ARG A 525 -12.72 -3.10 3.06
N ARG A 526 -11.57 -2.86 2.41
CA ARG A 526 -11.44 -1.81 1.36
C ARG A 526 -12.45 -2.00 0.23
N LEU A 527 -12.78 -3.25 -0.11
CA LEU A 527 -13.80 -3.56 -1.11
C LEU A 527 -15.22 -3.52 -0.51
N LYS A 528 -15.44 -4.14 0.66
CA LYS A 528 -16.79 -4.34 1.22
C LYS A 528 -17.42 -3.06 1.79
N SER A 529 -16.58 -2.11 2.21
CA SER A 529 -17.03 -0.80 2.73
C SER A 529 -17.24 0.24 1.64
N ASP A 530 -16.75 0.05 0.42
CA ASP A 530 -16.82 1.07 -0.62
C ASP A 530 -18.06 0.83 -1.51
N ARG A 531 -18.93 1.84 -1.63
CA ARG A 531 -20.15 1.75 -2.43
C ARG A 531 -19.86 1.39 -3.88
N PHE A 532 -18.76 1.91 -4.43
CA PHE A 532 -18.39 1.76 -5.84
C PHE A 532 -17.84 0.36 -6.15
N PHE A 533 -17.42 -0.40 -5.14
CA PHE A 533 -17.13 -1.83 -5.29
C PHE A 533 -18.32 -2.72 -4.93
N THR A 534 -19.35 -2.19 -4.28
CA THR A 534 -20.50 -2.93 -3.77
C THR A 534 -21.77 -2.54 -4.49
N LYS A 535 -22.69 -1.82 -3.84
CA LYS A 535 -24.04 -1.54 -4.36
C LYS A 535 -24.06 -0.72 -5.65
N ASP A 536 -23.03 0.10 -5.89
CA ASP A 536 -22.87 0.95 -7.07
C ASP A 536 -21.92 0.36 -8.12
N TYR A 537 -21.43 -0.87 -7.94
CA TYR A 537 -20.70 -1.60 -8.99
C TYR A 537 -21.68 -2.13 -10.05
N THR A 538 -22.28 -1.21 -10.80
CA THR A 538 -23.35 -1.47 -11.77
C THR A 538 -23.08 -0.75 -13.09
N ALA A 539 -23.73 -1.20 -14.16
CA ALA A 539 -23.60 -0.58 -15.47
C ALA A 539 -24.20 0.85 -15.53
N GLU A 540 -25.07 1.22 -14.58
CA GLU A 540 -25.59 2.59 -14.49
C GLU A 540 -24.51 3.58 -14.04
N ILE A 541 -23.62 3.15 -13.13
CA ILE A 541 -22.56 3.99 -12.57
C ILE A 541 -21.26 3.87 -13.37
N TYR A 542 -20.90 2.65 -13.79
CA TYR A 542 -19.63 2.38 -14.48
C TYR A 542 -19.72 2.41 -16.00
N THR A 543 -20.93 2.42 -16.57
CA THR A 543 -21.24 1.91 -17.93
C THR A 543 -21.00 0.40 -18.06
N GLN A 544 -21.69 -0.25 -19.00
CA GLN A 544 -21.38 -1.65 -19.33
C GLN A 544 -19.96 -1.78 -19.90
N PHE A 545 -19.51 -0.79 -20.68
CA PHE A 545 -18.15 -0.74 -21.18
C PHE A 545 -17.11 -0.75 -20.04
N GLY A 546 -17.32 0.04 -19.00
CA GLY A 546 -16.43 0.11 -17.85
C GLY A 546 -16.33 -1.21 -17.09
N LEU A 547 -17.47 -1.85 -16.82
CA LEU A 547 -17.48 -3.18 -16.20
C LEU A 547 -16.75 -4.23 -17.05
N ASP A 548 -17.00 -4.24 -18.36
CA ASP A 548 -16.32 -5.10 -19.32
C ASP A 548 -14.81 -4.84 -19.37
N TRP A 549 -14.41 -3.57 -19.31
CA TRP A 549 -13.01 -3.15 -19.30
C TRP A 549 -12.29 -3.70 -18.07
N ILE A 550 -12.88 -3.52 -16.90
CA ILE A 550 -12.33 -4.03 -15.63
C ILE A 550 -12.21 -5.54 -15.70
N ASP A 551 -13.22 -6.27 -16.15
CA ASP A 551 -13.20 -7.73 -16.16
C ASP A 551 -12.20 -8.34 -17.18
N LYS A 552 -12.06 -7.73 -18.36
CA LYS A 552 -11.20 -8.26 -19.44
C LYS A 552 -9.72 -7.93 -19.27
N ASN A 553 -9.38 -6.96 -18.42
CA ASN A 553 -8.00 -6.51 -18.28
C ASN A 553 -7.30 -7.04 -17.01
N THR A 554 -5.99 -7.22 -17.16
CA THR A 554 -5.02 -7.63 -16.14
C THR A 554 -3.81 -6.70 -16.20
N PHE A 555 -2.87 -6.81 -15.26
CA PHE A 555 -1.65 -6.00 -15.33
C PHE A 555 -0.87 -6.24 -16.63
N ILE A 556 -0.80 -7.50 -17.08
CA ILE A 556 -0.16 -7.88 -18.34
C ILE A 556 -0.88 -7.27 -19.54
N SER A 557 -2.23 -7.26 -19.56
CA SER A 557 -2.95 -6.68 -20.70
C SER A 557 -2.76 -5.16 -20.79
N VAL A 558 -2.69 -4.47 -19.64
CA VAL A 558 -2.38 -3.04 -19.57
C VAL A 558 -0.96 -2.77 -20.07
N LEU A 559 0.04 -3.53 -19.59
CA LEU A 559 1.42 -3.44 -20.05
C LEU A 559 1.55 -3.66 -21.56
N LEU A 560 0.93 -4.71 -22.12
CA LEU A 560 1.04 -5.02 -23.54
C LEU A 560 0.28 -4.06 -24.45
N ARG A 561 -0.74 -3.36 -23.93
CA ARG A 561 -1.44 -2.33 -24.68
C ARG A 561 -0.55 -1.12 -24.93
N HIS A 562 0.20 -0.70 -23.91
CA HIS A 562 1.03 0.50 -23.97
C HIS A 562 2.47 0.19 -24.42
N TYR A 563 2.97 -1.01 -24.15
CA TYR A 563 4.35 -1.45 -24.41
C TYR A 563 4.38 -2.86 -25.05
N PRO A 564 3.90 -3.03 -26.29
CA PRO A 564 3.80 -4.34 -26.95
C PRO A 564 5.15 -5.04 -27.17
N SER A 565 6.27 -4.31 -27.11
CA SER A 565 7.63 -4.87 -27.17
C SER A 565 7.93 -5.85 -26.02
N LEU A 566 7.20 -5.77 -24.91
CA LEU A 566 7.32 -6.68 -23.76
C LEU A 566 6.81 -8.10 -24.03
N ALA A 567 6.06 -8.32 -25.13
CA ALA A 567 5.39 -9.59 -25.42
C ALA A 567 6.29 -10.82 -25.37
N ALA A 568 7.54 -10.70 -25.83
CA ALA A 568 8.49 -11.80 -25.81
C ALA A 568 8.90 -12.22 -24.39
N SER A 569 9.14 -11.24 -23.50
CA SER A 569 9.55 -11.47 -22.11
C SER A 569 8.39 -11.99 -21.24
N LEU A 570 7.17 -11.57 -21.55
CA LEU A 570 5.94 -11.97 -20.88
C LEU A 570 5.36 -13.32 -21.38
N LYS A 571 5.98 -13.97 -22.38
CA LYS A 571 5.46 -15.22 -22.94
C LYS A 571 5.39 -16.34 -21.90
N GLY A 572 4.17 -16.73 -21.54
CA GLY A 572 3.91 -17.78 -20.54
C GLY A 572 4.01 -17.30 -19.09
N VAL A 573 4.06 -15.98 -18.87
CA VAL A 573 3.90 -15.36 -17.55
C VAL A 573 2.39 -15.19 -17.32
N GLU A 574 1.85 -15.80 -16.27
CA GLU A 574 0.41 -15.73 -15.94
C GLU A 574 0.07 -14.57 -15.00
N ASN A 575 1.05 -14.10 -14.23
CA ASN A 575 0.90 -12.99 -13.29
C ASN A 575 2.00 -11.96 -13.55
N GLY A 576 1.63 -10.72 -13.84
CA GLY A 576 2.58 -9.68 -14.23
C GLY A 576 3.61 -9.31 -13.16
N PHE A 577 3.39 -9.70 -11.89
CA PHE A 577 4.32 -9.51 -10.78
C PHE A 577 5.25 -10.70 -10.52
N ALA A 578 5.07 -11.81 -11.24
CA ALA A 578 6.02 -12.92 -11.22
C ALA A 578 7.26 -12.59 -12.08
N PRO A 579 8.42 -13.25 -11.86
CA PRO A 579 9.61 -13.04 -12.67
C PRO A 579 9.39 -13.30 -14.18
N TRP A 580 9.85 -12.37 -15.02
CA TRP A 580 9.74 -12.46 -16.48
C TRP A 580 10.95 -13.16 -17.09
N LYS A 581 10.84 -13.55 -18.37
CA LYS A 581 11.93 -14.21 -19.09
C LYS A 581 12.93 -13.18 -19.59
N ARG A 582 14.22 -13.40 -19.30
CA ARG A 582 15.31 -12.66 -19.95
C ARG A 582 15.34 -12.97 -21.45
N ILE A 583 15.44 -11.91 -22.24
CA ILE A 583 15.76 -11.99 -23.66
C ILE A 583 17.25 -12.26 -23.77
N VAL A 584 17.60 -13.38 -24.42
CA VAL A 584 18.97 -13.74 -24.76
C VAL A 584 19.00 -13.82 -26.28
N LYS A 585 19.68 -12.88 -26.93
CA LYS A 585 19.85 -12.85 -28.39
C LYS A 585 21.31 -12.93 -28.76
#